data_AF-A0A2H6AX14-F1
#
_entry.id   AF-A0A2H6AX14-F1
#
_cell.length_a   1.000
_cell.length_b   1.000
_cell.length_c   1.000
_cell.angle_alpha   90.00
_cell.angle_beta   90.00
_cell.angle_gamma   90.00
#
_symmetry.space_group_name_H-M   'P 1'
#
loop_
_entity.id
_entity.type
_entity.pdbx_description
1 polymer ?
#
loop_
_entity_poly.entity_id
_entity_poly.type
_entity_poly.pdbx_seq_one_letter_code
_entity_poly.pdbx_strand_id
1 'polypeptide(L)'
;MVVLPVLGVGPRGQRLGYGGGYYDRTLAVLRPRPLVIGVGHDFVRLAALPVGAHDQPLDLLVTPGSAIAFSDRLRRRDVRAR
;
A
#
# COMPACT_ATOMS: atom_id res chain seq x y z
N MET A 1 -11.18 3.36 3.43
CA MET A 1 -9.77 2.98 3.65
C MET A 1 -9.71 1.46 3.83
N VAL A 2 -8.63 0.83 3.43
CA VAL A 2 -8.35 -0.60 3.61
C VAL A 2 -6.99 -0.73 4.28
N VAL A 3 -6.91 -1.46 5.39
CA VAL A 3 -5.68 -1.79 6.09
C VAL A 3 -5.44 -3.29 5.92
N LEU A 4 -4.25 -3.69 5.50
CA LEU A 4 -3.92 -5.09 5.22
C LEU A 4 -2.52 -5.47 5.72
N PRO A 5 -2.32 -6.73 6.14
CA PRO A 5 -1.00 -7.23 6.46
C PRO A 5 -0.15 -7.44 5.21
N VAL A 6 1.16 -7.26 5.33
CA VAL A 6 2.12 -7.49 4.24
C VAL A 6 3.19 -8.49 4.65
N LEU A 7 3.60 -9.35 3.72
CA LEU A 7 4.78 -10.22 3.89
C LEU A 7 6.05 -9.56 3.36
N GLY A 8 5.88 -8.61 2.43
CA GLY A 8 6.95 -7.88 1.79
C GLY A 8 6.41 -6.64 1.09
N VAL A 9 7.21 -5.59 1.00
CA VAL A 9 6.88 -4.34 0.33
C VAL A 9 8.09 -3.85 -0.46
N GLY A 10 7.89 -3.63 -1.76
CA GLY A 10 8.90 -3.09 -2.65
C GLY A 10 9.01 -1.56 -2.58
N PRO A 11 10.02 -0.97 -3.25
CA PRO A 11 10.32 0.46 -3.15
C PRO A 11 9.23 1.38 -3.70
N ARG A 12 8.27 0.86 -4.50
CA ARG A 12 7.17 1.62 -5.10
C ARG A 12 5.80 1.22 -4.53
N GLY A 13 5.78 0.65 -3.32
CA GLY A 13 4.54 0.23 -2.66
C GLY A 13 3.94 -1.06 -3.22
N GLN A 14 4.68 -1.81 -4.05
CA GLN A 14 4.27 -3.15 -4.45
C GLN A 14 4.27 -4.04 -3.21
N ARG A 15 3.32 -4.96 -3.08
CA ARG A 15 3.19 -5.80 -1.89
C ARG A 15 3.28 -7.27 -2.25
N LEU A 16 3.93 -8.02 -1.37
CA LEU A 16 3.85 -9.47 -1.34
C LEU A 16 2.76 -9.87 -0.34
N GLY A 17 1.71 -10.50 -0.85
CA GLY A 17 0.67 -11.15 -0.05
C GLY A 17 0.83 -12.67 -0.03
N TYR A 18 -0.17 -13.37 0.48
CA TYR A 18 -0.18 -14.84 0.59
C TYR A 18 -0.51 -15.59 -0.72
N GLY A 19 -0.51 -14.92 -1.89
CA GLY A 19 -0.70 -15.57 -3.20
C GLY A 19 -2.15 -15.75 -3.69
N GLY A 20 -3.18 -15.56 -2.86
CA GLY A 20 -4.59 -15.75 -3.28
C GLY A 20 -5.20 -14.63 -4.16
N GLY A 21 -4.51 -13.50 -4.34
CA GLY A 21 -4.96 -12.36 -5.14
C GLY A 21 -6.24 -11.67 -4.66
N TYR A 22 -6.70 -11.94 -3.43
CA TYR A 22 -7.96 -11.40 -2.89
C TYR A 22 -7.98 -9.87 -2.84
N TYR A 23 -6.90 -9.27 -2.35
CA TYR A 23 -6.80 -7.81 -2.26
C TYR A 23 -6.69 -7.17 -3.64
N ASP A 24 -5.99 -7.77 -4.60
CA ASP A 24 -5.88 -7.22 -5.95
C ASP A 24 -7.23 -7.17 -6.65
N ARG A 25 -7.97 -8.30 -6.63
CA ARG A 25 -9.32 -8.36 -7.21
C ARG A 25 -10.29 -7.41 -6.52
N THR A 26 -10.26 -7.36 -5.18
CA THR A 26 -11.12 -6.44 -4.40
C THR A 26 -10.81 -4.97 -4.73
N LEU A 27 -9.54 -4.58 -4.68
CA LEU A 27 -9.12 -3.20 -4.90
C LEU A 27 -9.32 -2.75 -6.36
N ALA A 28 -9.26 -3.68 -7.32
CA ALA A 28 -9.48 -3.39 -8.73
C ALA A 28 -10.89 -2.84 -9.02
N VAL A 29 -11.91 -3.29 -8.27
CA VAL A 29 -13.32 -2.96 -8.52
C VAL A 29 -13.89 -1.86 -7.62
N LEU A 30 -13.27 -1.59 -6.46
CA LEU A 30 -13.78 -0.58 -5.53
C LEU A 30 -13.65 0.84 -6.08
N ARG A 31 -14.76 1.60 -6.06
CA ARG A 31 -14.83 3.00 -6.50
C ARG A 31 -15.59 3.85 -5.44
N PRO A 32 -15.03 5.00 -5.00
CA PRO A 32 -13.67 5.47 -5.27
C PRO A 32 -12.63 4.47 -4.73
N ARG A 33 -11.44 4.39 -5.36
CA ARG A 33 -10.36 3.53 -4.87
C ARG A 33 -10.08 3.91 -3.41
N PRO A 34 -10.17 2.99 -2.44
CA PRO A 34 -9.88 3.33 -1.05
C PRO A 34 -8.40 3.72 -0.89
N LEU A 35 -8.07 4.43 0.19
CA LEU A 35 -6.69 4.50 0.64
C LEU A 35 -6.25 3.09 1.11
N VAL A 36 -5.14 2.59 0.59
CA VAL A 36 -4.62 1.24 0.85
C VAL A 36 -3.38 1.33 1.73
N ILE A 37 -3.48 0.84 2.95
CA ILE A 37 -2.41 0.92 3.95
C ILE A 37 -1.91 -0.50 4.26
N GLY A 38 -0.63 -0.75 4.02
CA GLY A 38 0.05 -1.95 4.46
C GLY A 38 0.56 -1.78 5.89
N VAL A 39 0.42 -2.82 6.71
CA VAL A 39 0.97 -2.87 8.06
C VAL A 39 1.86 -4.10 8.20
N GLY A 40 3.06 -3.91 8.72
CA GLY A 40 4.03 -4.97 8.93
C GLY A 40 5.17 -4.54 9.84
N HIS A 41 6.11 -5.45 10.09
CA HIS A 41 7.35 -5.13 10.79
C HIS A 41 8.35 -4.45 9.86
N ASP A 42 9.42 -3.86 10.41
CA ASP A 42 10.42 -3.15 9.62
C ASP A 42 11.11 -4.04 8.56
N PHE A 43 11.20 -5.35 8.81
CA PHE A 43 11.83 -6.33 7.90
C PHE A 43 11.02 -6.60 6.63
N VAL A 44 9.75 -6.17 6.54
CA VAL A 44 8.95 -6.39 5.33
C VAL A 44 9.43 -5.55 4.15
N ARG A 45 10.34 -4.61 4.36
CA ARG A 45 10.90 -3.77 3.29
C ARG A 45 11.90 -4.57 2.47
N LEU A 46 11.61 -4.73 1.19
CA LEU A 46 12.42 -5.49 0.24
C LEU A 46 13.02 -4.56 -0.82
N ALA A 47 14.23 -4.86 -1.26
CA ALA A 47 14.90 -4.10 -2.31
C ALA A 47 14.16 -4.20 -3.66
N ALA A 48 13.58 -5.36 -3.93
CA ALA A 48 12.79 -5.61 -5.13
C ALA A 48 11.71 -6.67 -4.88
N LEU A 49 10.65 -6.61 -5.69
CA LEU A 49 9.61 -7.63 -5.78
C LEU A 49 9.22 -7.82 -7.25
N PRO A 50 8.91 -9.05 -7.70
CA PRO A 50 8.22 -9.24 -8.97
C PRO A 50 6.84 -8.58 -8.89
N VAL A 51 6.40 -7.99 -10.01
CA VAL A 51 5.12 -7.26 -10.08
C VAL A 51 4.36 -7.72 -11.31
N GLY A 52 3.12 -8.13 -11.12
CA GLY A 52 2.18 -8.45 -12.18
C GLY A 52 1.36 -7.23 -12.62
N ALA A 53 0.81 -7.29 -13.83
CA ALA A 53 -0.01 -6.20 -14.39
C ALA A 53 -1.29 -5.90 -13.59
N HIS A 54 -1.75 -6.85 -12.76
CA HIS A 54 -2.96 -6.72 -11.96
C HIS A 54 -2.70 -6.31 -10.51
N ASP A 55 -1.43 -6.22 -10.11
CA ASP A 55 -1.05 -5.90 -8.74
C ASP A 55 -1.46 -4.47 -8.40
N GLN A 56 -2.17 -4.34 -7.29
CA GLN A 56 -2.60 -3.05 -6.78
C GLN A 56 -1.56 -2.52 -5.78
N PRO A 57 -0.98 -1.33 -5.95
CA PRO A 57 0.02 -0.83 -5.00
C PRO A 57 -0.58 -0.34 -3.69
N LEU A 58 0.23 -0.29 -2.63
CA LEU A 58 -0.07 0.42 -1.40
C LEU A 58 0.01 1.93 -1.62
N ASP A 59 -0.76 2.70 -0.86
CA ASP A 59 -0.60 4.14 -0.73
C ASP A 59 0.37 4.49 0.44
N LEU A 60 0.37 3.68 1.50
CA LEU A 60 1.17 3.84 2.72
C LEU A 60 1.64 2.49 3.26
N LEU A 61 2.87 2.41 3.76
CA LEU A 61 3.31 1.35 4.67
C LEU A 61 3.50 1.94 6.07
N VAL A 62 2.94 1.29 7.09
CA VAL A 62 3.19 1.60 8.49
C VAL A 62 3.91 0.43 9.15
N THR A 63 5.04 0.74 9.78
CA THR A 63 5.84 -0.18 10.59
C THR A 63 6.12 0.47 11.96
N PRO A 64 6.62 -0.29 12.96
CA PRO A 64 7.01 0.32 14.23
C PRO A 64 8.04 1.44 14.08
N GLY A 65 9.00 1.31 13.14
CA GLY A 65 10.05 2.29 12.93
C GLY A 65 9.71 3.42 11.94
N SER A 66 8.65 3.30 11.12
CA SER A 66 8.41 4.27 10.04
C SER A 66 7.00 4.26 9.47
N ALA A 67 6.62 5.39 8.87
CA ALA A 67 5.49 5.48 7.94
C ALA A 67 6.00 5.99 6.59
N ILE A 68 5.81 5.20 5.53
CA ILE A 68 6.38 5.45 4.19
C ILE A 68 5.25 5.59 3.18
N ALA A 69 5.07 6.79 2.63
CA ALA A 69 4.07 7.06 1.60
C ALA A 69 4.60 6.70 0.20
N PHE A 70 3.74 6.08 -0.61
CA PHE A 70 4.03 5.73 -2.02
C PHE A 70 3.12 6.45 -3.01
N SER A 71 2.09 7.14 -2.52
CA SER A 71 1.15 7.89 -3.35
C SER A 71 1.03 9.34 -2.87
N ASP A 72 0.74 10.24 -3.80
CA ASP A 72 0.47 11.65 -3.48
C ASP A 72 -0.91 11.86 -2.84
N ARG A 73 -1.75 10.81 -2.75
CA ARG A 73 -3.08 10.87 -2.14
C ARG A 73 -3.06 11.19 -0.64
N LEU A 74 -1.88 11.07 -0.03
CA LEU A 74 -1.62 11.36 1.38
C LEU A 74 -1.01 12.75 1.61
N ARG A 75 -0.65 13.49 0.55
CA ARG A 75 -0.22 14.87 0.70
C ARG A 75 -1.39 15.65 1.30
N ARG A 76 -1.13 16.32 2.43
CA ARG A 76 -2.14 17.11 3.15
C ARG A 76 -2.89 17.96 2.14
N ARG A 77 -4.23 17.88 2.12
CA ARG A 77 -5.01 19.01 1.65
C ARG A 77 -4.61 20.16 2.58
N ASP A 78 -4.03 21.22 2.03
CA ASP A 78 -3.80 22.44 2.77
C ASP A 78 -5.11 22.81 3.46
N VAL A 79 -5.12 22.74 4.79
CA VAL A 79 -6.12 23.41 5.61
C VAL A 79 -5.71 24.88 5.63
N ARG A 80 -5.79 25.51 4.46
CA ARG A 80 -5.70 26.96 4.23
C ARG A 80 -6.77 27.32 3.21
N ALA A 81 -8.03 27.28 3.64
CA ALA A 81 -9.13 28.02 3.03
C ALA A 81 -10.36 27.97 3.94
N ARG A 82 -10.35 28.82 4.97
CA ARG A 82 -11.47 29.57 5.57
C ARG A 82 -11.23 29.78 7.06
#